data_AF-A0A388JNA7-F1
#
_entry.id   AF-A0A388JNA7-F1
#
_cell.length_a   1.000
_cell.length_b   1.000
_cell.length_c   1.000
_cell.angle_alpha   90.00
_cell.angle_beta   90.00
_cell.angle_gamma   90.00
#
_symmetry.space_group_name_H-M   'P 1'
#
loop_
_entity.id
_entity.type
_entity.pdbx_description
1 polymer ?
#
loop_
_entity_poly.entity_id
_entity_poly.type
_entity_poly.pdbx_seq_one_letter_code
_entity_poly.pdbx_strand_id
1 'polypeptide(L)'
;MYKTQCAKEWHKSRDQALTDRHAPQPKAVAHHNKQERGKDEGKGDGSGGAGNNDELSTPAAAAAGRGGGEGRGGGGGSPCGNMNKLLYSPATEGQASIWPLPLSYINGSRTIHISTDLTFQASIPSELLNNAFHRYYDLIFSHRQKHTTHPGHRVHSSLSSSSPSSLSSYGNKDRQLCAMEEVGKGDGLRLVSVIVLTSSEKLQLETDESYLMEVPDSEEGEVLIMANNVYGVLRALETFSQLCTYNFATKRVQIKHAPWVIRDSPRFPHRGLLIDTSRHFQPLATIKGVVDSMSYAKLNVLHWHLVDTESFPLEVPKYPSLWDGAFSSQERYTTEDVEEIVEYARQRGVRVMVELDVPGHAASWGVGYGDVWPSVDCKQPLDVSNKFTTQLVDGVLDHLSRVFDYKLLHLGGDEVDTTCWDTTPRIRSWLNATNITSQAAYLRFVRRAQRSALTHGRDPVNWEDTFNTFGRDLDNRTIVQTWLTEEAVAKVVGAGLRCIASYRRFWYLDDLKLEWENFYGYEPLKSITRPQEQALVLGGEVCMWGETVDPSDIFQTIWPRAAAAAERLWSPRHKTDRYVEQYGEVSKRLKRFRCLLTQRGVAAAPVESRPRSPPRGPGSCFTQ
;
A
#
# COMPACT_ATOMS: atom_id res chain seq x y z
N MET A 1 29.38 -7.58 -21.07
CA MET A 1 29.01 -9.01 -21.14
C MET A 1 28.38 -9.54 -19.85
N TYR A 2 29.01 -9.36 -18.66
CA TYR A 2 28.43 -9.79 -17.37
C TYR A 2 27.02 -9.23 -17.07
N LYS A 3 26.79 -7.91 -17.29
CA LYS A 3 25.49 -7.26 -17.09
C LYS A 3 24.36 -7.86 -17.96
N THR A 4 24.69 -8.32 -19.17
CA THR A 4 23.74 -8.92 -20.12
C THR A 4 23.37 -10.35 -19.74
N GLN A 5 24.27 -11.07 -19.06
CA GLN A 5 24.06 -12.43 -18.61
C GLN A 5 23.18 -12.48 -17.35
N CYS A 6 23.42 -11.58 -16.38
CA CYS A 6 22.53 -11.41 -15.22
C CYS A 6 21.11 -11.00 -15.61
N ALA A 7 20.95 -10.10 -16.60
CA ALA A 7 19.61 -9.72 -17.10
C ALA A 7 18.87 -10.91 -17.73
N LYS A 8 19.57 -11.76 -18.50
CA LYS A 8 18.98 -12.97 -19.10
C LYS A 8 18.60 -14.03 -18.05
N GLU A 9 19.44 -14.24 -17.05
CA GLU A 9 19.13 -15.15 -15.94
C GLU A 9 18.00 -14.63 -15.04
N TRP A 10 17.92 -13.31 -14.87
CA TRP A 10 16.81 -12.66 -14.17
C TRP A 10 15.47 -12.83 -14.90
N HIS A 11 15.42 -12.60 -16.22
CA HIS A 11 14.21 -12.87 -17.01
C HIS A 11 13.78 -14.34 -16.92
N LYS A 12 14.73 -15.29 -17.00
CA LYS A 12 14.45 -16.72 -16.89
C LYS A 12 13.94 -17.12 -15.49
N SER A 13 14.50 -16.54 -14.43
CA SER A 13 14.05 -16.74 -13.05
C SER A 13 12.70 -16.07 -12.76
N ARG A 14 12.41 -14.93 -13.39
CA ARG A 14 11.12 -14.22 -13.31
C ARG A 14 10.02 -15.07 -13.96
N ASP A 15 10.26 -15.59 -15.15
CA ASP A 15 9.29 -16.40 -15.87
C ASP A 15 8.99 -17.70 -15.10
N GLN A 16 10.00 -18.29 -14.44
CA GLN A 16 9.83 -19.42 -13.50
C GLN A 16 8.98 -19.04 -12.27
N ALA A 17 9.24 -17.88 -11.65
CA ALA A 17 8.47 -17.39 -10.50
C ALA A 17 7.03 -16.99 -10.86
N LEU A 18 6.78 -16.54 -12.10
CA LEU A 18 5.45 -16.28 -12.64
C LEU A 18 4.66 -17.59 -12.84
N THR A 19 5.30 -18.68 -13.26
CA THR A 19 4.67 -20.02 -13.30
C THR A 19 4.36 -20.56 -11.90
N ASP A 20 5.21 -20.29 -10.91
CA ASP A 20 4.98 -20.72 -9.52
C ASP A 20 3.83 -19.95 -8.83
N ARG A 21 3.39 -18.80 -9.37
CA ARG A 21 2.16 -18.10 -8.94
C ARG A 21 0.89 -18.96 -9.12
N HIS A 22 0.95 -19.97 -9.98
CA HIS A 22 -0.19 -20.80 -10.37
C HIS A 22 -0.06 -22.28 -9.98
N ALA A 23 0.96 -22.67 -9.21
CA ALA A 23 1.15 -24.06 -8.81
C ALA A 23 0.10 -24.47 -7.74
N PRO A 24 -0.78 -25.46 -8.01
CA PRO A 24 -1.62 -26.04 -6.97
C PRO A 24 -0.77 -26.88 -6.01
N GLN A 25 -1.01 -26.74 -4.71
CA GLN A 25 -0.41 -27.62 -3.69
C GLN A 25 -0.89 -29.07 -3.87
N PRO A 26 -0.03 -30.08 -3.62
CA PRO A 26 -0.42 -31.49 -3.64
C PRO A 26 -1.44 -31.79 -2.54
N LYS A 27 -2.47 -32.57 -2.88
CA LYS A 27 -3.57 -32.96 -1.98
C LYS A 27 -3.04 -33.67 -0.74
N ALA A 28 -3.38 -33.16 0.45
CA ALA A 28 -3.25 -33.90 1.69
C ALA A 28 -4.19 -35.11 1.66
N VAL A 29 -3.63 -36.32 1.85
CA VAL A 29 -4.38 -37.57 1.98
C VAL A 29 -5.12 -37.55 3.31
N ALA A 30 -6.44 -37.40 3.26
CA ALA A 30 -7.30 -37.51 4.43
C ALA A 30 -7.56 -39.00 4.73
N HIS A 31 -7.07 -39.49 5.87
CA HIS A 31 -7.51 -40.75 6.43
C HIS A 31 -8.97 -40.63 6.89
N HIS A 32 -9.84 -41.40 6.26
CA HIS A 32 -11.22 -41.63 6.67
C HIS A 32 -11.27 -42.33 8.04
N ASN A 33 -12.04 -41.78 8.98
CA ASN A 33 -12.73 -42.59 9.98
C ASN A 33 -14.22 -42.21 9.98
N LYS A 34 -15.04 -43.17 9.55
CA LYS A 34 -16.49 -43.16 9.68
C LYS A 34 -16.85 -43.40 11.14
N GLN A 35 -17.80 -42.63 11.68
CA GLN A 35 -18.67 -43.18 12.72
C GLN A 35 -20.07 -42.57 12.63
N GLU A 36 -21.04 -43.48 12.71
CA GLU A 36 -22.46 -43.32 12.42
C GLU A 36 -23.20 -42.61 13.54
N ARG A 37 -24.33 -42.00 13.16
CA ARG A 37 -25.34 -41.45 14.07
C ARG A 37 -26.11 -42.59 14.74
N GLY A 38 -26.26 -42.49 16.07
CA GLY A 38 -27.29 -43.20 16.84
C GLY A 38 -27.79 -42.27 17.95
N LYS A 39 -29.11 -42.05 17.98
CA LYS A 39 -29.85 -41.34 19.03
C LYS A 39 -29.83 -42.16 20.32
N ASP A 40 -29.81 -41.53 21.49
CA ASP A 40 -30.89 -41.63 22.47
C ASP A 40 -30.65 -40.80 23.74
N GLU A 41 -31.77 -40.57 24.41
CA GLU A 41 -32.08 -39.71 25.54
C GLU A 41 -31.41 -40.10 26.87
N GLY A 42 -31.42 -39.18 27.85
CA GLY A 42 -31.55 -39.58 29.26
C GLY A 42 -30.61 -38.93 30.28
N LYS A 43 -31.19 -37.99 31.03
CA LYS A 43 -30.87 -37.47 32.38
C LYS A 43 -29.91 -38.26 33.27
N GLY A 44 -29.15 -37.55 34.11
CA GLY A 44 -28.74 -38.06 35.43
C GLY A 44 -27.58 -37.30 36.09
N ASP A 45 -27.89 -36.67 37.22
CA ASP A 45 -26.99 -36.00 38.17
C ASP A 45 -25.76 -36.82 38.61
N GLY A 46 -24.72 -36.14 39.10
CA GLY A 46 -23.70 -36.78 39.92
C GLY A 46 -22.42 -35.98 40.14
N SER A 47 -22.46 -35.04 41.08
CA SER A 47 -21.30 -34.40 41.71
C SER A 47 -20.36 -35.41 42.38
N GLY A 48 -19.04 -35.18 42.31
CA GLY A 48 -18.12 -35.76 43.29
C GLY A 48 -16.64 -35.74 42.91
N GLY A 49 -15.84 -35.05 43.74
CA GLY A 49 -14.60 -35.66 44.24
C GLY A 49 -13.27 -35.16 43.65
N ALA A 50 -12.59 -34.35 44.45
CA ALA A 50 -11.19 -33.94 44.37
C ALA A 50 -10.16 -35.08 44.24
N GLY A 51 -8.93 -34.73 43.84
CA GLY A 51 -7.74 -35.48 44.28
C GLY A 51 -6.50 -35.43 43.38
N ASN A 52 -5.69 -34.39 43.56
CA ASN A 52 -4.22 -34.40 43.72
C ASN A 52 -3.28 -35.31 42.90
N ASN A 53 -2.30 -34.61 42.31
CA ASN A 53 -0.85 -34.76 42.50
C ASN A 53 0.01 -35.74 41.68
N ASP A 54 1.15 -35.16 41.25
CA ASP A 54 2.51 -35.71 41.25
C ASP A 54 2.83 -36.83 40.27
N GLU A 55 4.01 -36.98 39.69
CA GLU A 55 5.20 -36.17 39.41
C GLU A 55 6.09 -37.14 38.58
N LEU A 56 7.11 -36.60 37.90
CA LEU A 56 8.38 -37.28 37.60
C LEU A 56 8.45 -38.47 36.62
N SER A 57 9.25 -38.21 35.57
CA SER A 57 10.54 -38.87 35.28
C SER A 57 10.70 -39.57 33.92
N THR A 58 11.76 -39.12 33.24
CA THR A 58 12.46 -39.69 32.07
C THR A 58 13.04 -41.09 32.33
N PRO A 59 13.45 -41.86 31.30
CA PRO A 59 14.89 -41.87 30.96
C PRO A 59 15.24 -42.10 29.48
N ALA A 60 16.54 -41.93 29.20
CA ALA A 60 17.27 -42.02 27.94
C ALA A 60 17.77 -43.44 27.57
N ALA A 61 18.17 -43.64 26.29
CA ALA A 61 19.17 -44.58 25.74
C ALA A 61 18.99 -44.66 24.20
N ALA A 62 19.92 -44.98 23.30
CA ALA A 62 21.37 -45.23 23.27
C ALA A 62 21.82 -45.27 21.79
N ALA A 63 23.13 -45.25 21.57
CA ALA A 63 23.84 -45.14 20.29
C ALA A 63 24.03 -46.46 19.51
N ALA A 64 24.36 -46.37 18.21
CA ALA A 64 25.26 -47.30 17.50
C ALA A 64 25.78 -46.68 16.18
N GLY A 65 27.08 -46.82 15.90
CA GLY A 65 27.77 -46.33 14.71
C GLY A 65 28.30 -47.43 13.77
N ARG A 66 28.97 -46.99 12.69
CA ARG A 66 29.92 -47.64 11.73
C ARG A 66 29.80 -46.88 10.39
N GLY A 67 30.80 -46.51 9.59
CA GLY A 67 32.26 -46.71 9.55
C GLY A 67 32.73 -46.76 8.08
N GLY A 68 33.70 -45.91 7.69
CA GLY A 68 34.73 -46.20 6.67
C GLY A 68 34.60 -45.67 5.23
N GLY A 69 35.65 -44.98 4.74
CA GLY A 69 36.08 -45.02 3.32
C GLY A 69 36.58 -43.71 2.69
N GLU A 70 37.89 -43.43 2.76
CA GLU A 70 38.60 -42.35 2.04
C GLU A 70 39.03 -42.75 0.62
N GLY A 71 39.13 -41.77 -0.29
CA GLY A 71 39.84 -41.86 -1.56
C GLY A 71 40.19 -40.46 -2.11
N ARG A 72 41.49 -40.16 -2.25
CA ARG A 72 42.06 -38.91 -2.78
C ARG A 72 42.22 -38.95 -4.31
N GLY A 73 42.02 -37.79 -4.96
CA GLY A 73 42.49 -37.50 -6.32
C GLY A 73 42.38 -35.99 -6.60
N GLY A 74 43.52 -35.34 -6.91
CA GLY A 74 43.61 -33.89 -7.13
C GLY A 74 43.58 -33.49 -8.62
N GLY A 75 43.19 -32.24 -8.87
CA GLY A 75 43.26 -31.56 -10.17
C GLY A 75 42.54 -30.20 -10.11
N GLY A 76 43.23 -29.10 -10.41
CA GLY A 76 42.78 -27.73 -10.15
C GLY A 76 41.97 -27.04 -11.27
N GLY A 77 41.29 -25.95 -10.88
CA GLY A 77 41.17 -24.72 -11.67
C GLY A 77 39.93 -24.50 -12.56
N SER A 78 38.83 -23.98 -11.99
CA SER A 78 37.91 -23.00 -12.62
C SER A 78 36.89 -22.45 -11.60
N PRO A 79 36.65 -21.14 -11.48
CA PRO A 79 35.78 -20.57 -10.45
C PRO A 79 34.33 -20.48 -10.94
N CYS A 80 33.72 -21.61 -11.27
CA CYS A 80 32.27 -21.71 -11.55
C CYS A 80 31.87 -23.19 -11.36
N GLY A 81 31.59 -23.58 -10.12
CA GLY A 81 31.17 -24.95 -9.84
C GLY A 81 31.25 -25.30 -8.36
N ASN A 82 30.34 -24.75 -7.54
CA ASN A 82 29.92 -25.37 -6.28
C ASN A 82 28.66 -24.67 -5.74
N MET A 83 27.54 -24.83 -6.44
CA MET A 83 26.20 -24.71 -5.85
C MET A 83 25.59 -26.11 -5.85
N ASN A 84 25.95 -26.93 -4.87
CA ASN A 84 25.14 -28.05 -4.38
C ASN A 84 25.89 -28.80 -3.29
N LYS A 85 25.67 -28.39 -2.04
CA LYS A 85 25.63 -29.21 -0.82
C LYS A 85 25.61 -28.27 0.38
N LEU A 86 24.41 -28.01 0.88
CA LEU A 86 24.10 -27.66 2.27
C LEU A 86 22.58 -27.82 2.42
N LEU A 87 22.15 -29.07 2.40
CA LEU A 87 20.82 -29.49 2.81
C LEU A 87 20.92 -29.95 4.27
N TYR A 88 20.09 -29.33 5.11
CA TYR A 88 19.80 -29.66 6.52
C TYR A 88 20.89 -29.42 7.57
N SER A 89 20.77 -28.28 8.25
CA SER A 89 20.92 -28.17 9.70
C SER A 89 20.01 -27.03 10.21
N PRO A 90 19.29 -27.17 11.33
CA PRO A 90 18.36 -26.17 11.81
C PRO A 90 19.13 -25.05 12.51
N ALA A 91 19.54 -24.03 11.76
CA ALA A 91 19.91 -22.74 12.34
C ALA A 91 18.63 -21.95 12.58
N THR A 92 18.43 -21.49 13.82
CA THR A 92 17.39 -20.52 14.18
C THR A 92 17.41 -19.35 13.20
N GLU A 93 16.31 -19.19 12.44
CA GLU A 93 16.16 -18.17 11.40
C GLU A 93 16.54 -16.78 11.94
N GLY A 94 17.58 -16.16 11.37
CA GLY A 94 17.89 -14.75 11.57
C GLY A 94 16.77 -13.91 10.96
N GLN A 95 15.74 -13.66 11.77
CA GLN A 95 14.46 -13.17 11.27
C GLN A 95 14.57 -11.72 10.79
N ALA A 96 14.41 -11.53 9.48
CA ALA A 96 14.44 -10.23 8.84
C ALA A 96 13.33 -9.35 9.43
N SER A 97 13.70 -8.18 9.98
CA SER A 97 12.75 -7.20 10.52
C SER A 97 12.13 -6.30 9.43
N ILE A 98 11.98 -6.84 8.23
CA ILE A 98 11.49 -6.13 7.04
C ILE A 98 9.96 -6.22 7.01
N TRP A 99 9.32 -5.13 6.57
CA TRP A 99 7.89 -5.05 6.33
C TRP A 99 7.59 -4.27 5.04
N PRO A 100 6.78 -4.80 4.11
CA PRO A 100 6.35 -6.19 4.00
C PRO A 100 7.49 -7.20 3.85
N LEU A 101 7.27 -8.44 4.26
CA LEU A 101 8.24 -9.53 4.10
C LEU A 101 8.46 -9.86 2.61
N PRO A 102 9.72 -9.86 2.11
CA PRO A 102 9.99 -10.11 0.70
C PRO A 102 9.58 -11.51 0.21
N LEU A 103 9.40 -11.67 -1.10
CA LEU A 103 9.17 -12.97 -1.76
C LEU A 103 10.22 -14.00 -1.35
N SER A 104 11.50 -13.70 -1.46
CA SER A 104 12.58 -14.52 -0.92
C SER A 104 13.80 -13.68 -0.51
N TYR A 105 14.53 -14.17 0.48
CA TYR A 105 15.80 -13.59 0.88
C TYR A 105 16.75 -14.65 1.45
N ILE A 106 18.05 -14.38 1.33
CA ILE A 106 19.13 -15.10 2.01
C ILE A 106 19.93 -14.05 2.78
N ASN A 107 20.31 -14.37 4.01
CA ASN A 107 21.15 -13.50 4.83
C ASN A 107 22.30 -14.27 5.50
N GLY A 108 23.31 -13.52 5.93
CA GLY A 108 24.47 -14.04 6.65
C GLY A 108 24.43 -13.71 8.14
N SER A 109 25.62 -13.59 8.72
CA SER A 109 25.81 -13.35 10.16
C SER A 109 26.64 -12.10 10.48
N ARG A 110 27.23 -11.45 9.47
CA ARG A 110 28.12 -10.31 9.68
C ARG A 110 27.34 -9.01 9.89
N THR A 111 27.95 -8.07 10.59
CA THR A 111 27.48 -6.68 10.64
C THR A 111 28.48 -5.83 9.87
N ILE A 112 27.97 -5.03 8.93
CA ILE A 112 28.76 -4.06 8.17
C ILE A 112 28.26 -2.66 8.47
N HIS A 113 29.13 -1.66 8.35
CA HIS A 113 28.78 -0.26 8.53
C HIS A 113 28.58 0.44 7.19
N ILE A 114 27.75 1.48 7.19
CA ILE A 114 27.53 2.36 6.04
C ILE A 114 28.24 3.68 6.34
N SER A 115 29.09 4.12 5.40
CA SER A 115 29.75 5.42 5.47
C SER A 115 28.73 6.53 5.26
N THR A 116 28.99 7.69 5.87
CA THR A 116 28.12 8.85 5.65
C THR A 116 28.36 9.52 4.31
N ASP A 117 29.40 9.13 3.57
CA ASP A 117 29.63 9.53 2.18
C ASP A 117 28.91 8.57 1.20
N LEU A 118 27.79 7.96 1.63
CA LEU A 118 27.01 7.04 0.79
C LEU A 118 26.55 7.72 -0.49
N THR A 119 26.87 7.12 -1.62
CA THR A 119 26.49 7.59 -2.96
C THR A 119 25.62 6.56 -3.67
N PHE A 120 24.66 7.06 -4.44
CA PHE A 120 23.81 6.25 -5.32
C PHE A 120 24.20 6.52 -6.77
N GLN A 121 24.39 5.46 -7.54
CA GLN A 121 24.73 5.56 -8.96
C GLN A 121 23.75 4.76 -9.80
N ALA A 122 22.97 5.44 -10.65
CA ALA A 122 22.03 4.80 -11.57
C ALA A 122 22.64 4.54 -12.95
N SER A 123 22.22 3.46 -13.61
CA SER A 123 22.61 3.14 -14.99
C SER A 123 21.92 3.99 -16.04
N ILE A 124 20.92 4.80 -15.65
CA ILE A 124 20.17 5.73 -16.51
C ILE A 124 20.02 7.08 -15.79
N PRO A 125 19.94 8.20 -16.52
CA PRO A 125 19.51 9.46 -15.94
C PRO A 125 18.01 9.41 -15.62
N SER A 126 17.61 9.82 -14.42
CA SER A 126 16.21 9.96 -14.01
C SER A 126 16.12 10.93 -12.84
N GLU A 127 15.33 11.99 -12.99
CA GLU A 127 15.06 12.95 -11.92
C GLU A 127 14.29 12.29 -10.77
N LEU A 128 13.32 11.43 -11.09
CA LEU A 128 12.57 10.65 -10.10
C LEU A 128 13.53 9.80 -9.23
N LEU A 129 14.52 9.14 -9.85
CA LEU A 129 15.52 8.38 -9.08
C LEU A 129 16.42 9.27 -8.24
N ASN A 130 16.88 10.40 -8.76
CA ASN A 130 17.70 11.34 -7.99
C ASN A 130 16.94 11.86 -6.76
N ASN A 131 15.67 12.24 -6.92
CA ASN A 131 14.80 12.66 -5.81
C ASN A 131 14.61 11.52 -4.81
N ALA A 132 14.48 10.28 -5.28
CA ALA A 132 14.41 9.11 -4.41
C ALA A 132 15.71 8.84 -3.65
N PHE A 133 16.87 8.99 -4.29
CA PHE A 133 18.18 8.82 -3.65
C PHE A 133 18.39 9.84 -2.53
N HIS A 134 18.07 11.11 -2.76
CA HIS A 134 18.11 12.15 -1.72
C HIS A 134 17.19 11.80 -0.55
N ARG A 135 15.93 11.47 -0.82
CA ARG A 135 14.97 11.07 0.22
C ARG A 135 15.45 9.87 1.04
N TYR A 136 15.93 8.82 0.39
CA TYR A 136 16.36 7.61 1.10
C TYR A 136 17.68 7.80 1.86
N TYR A 137 18.58 8.64 1.36
CA TYR A 137 19.74 9.09 2.12
C TYR A 137 19.29 9.77 3.43
N ASP A 138 18.36 10.73 3.36
CA ASP A 138 17.85 11.44 4.53
C ASP A 138 17.15 10.49 5.53
N LEU A 139 16.39 9.51 5.04
CA LEU A 139 15.75 8.49 5.88
C LEU A 139 16.80 7.64 6.63
N ILE A 140 17.86 7.20 5.94
CA ILE A 140 18.93 6.37 6.52
C ILE A 140 19.74 7.17 7.55
N PHE A 141 20.01 8.45 7.30
CA PHE A 141 20.84 9.31 8.15
C PHE A 141 20.04 10.32 9.01
N SER A 142 18.74 10.08 9.22
CA SER A 142 17.81 10.96 9.95
C SER A 142 18.25 11.32 11.38
N HIS A 143 19.07 10.49 12.03
CA HIS A 143 19.68 10.80 13.33
C HIS A 143 20.52 12.09 13.33
N ARG A 144 21.06 12.50 12.18
CA ARG A 144 21.83 13.75 12.04
C ARG A 144 20.94 15.00 12.10
N GLN A 145 19.73 14.92 11.52
CA GLN A 145 18.79 16.05 11.50
C GLN A 145 18.26 16.40 12.90
N LYS A 146 18.28 15.46 13.85
CA LYS A 146 17.89 15.71 15.25
C LYS A 146 18.87 16.60 16.03
N HIS A 147 20.10 16.77 15.55
CA HIS A 147 21.12 17.61 16.19
C HIS A 147 21.29 18.99 15.56
N THR A 148 20.60 19.28 14.45
CA THR A 148 20.51 20.63 13.89
C THR A 148 19.24 21.30 14.40
N THR A 149 19.28 21.83 15.62
CA THR A 149 18.25 22.75 16.09
C THR A 149 18.37 24.08 15.34
N HIS A 150 17.46 24.33 14.39
CA HIS A 150 17.04 25.69 14.09
C HIS A 150 15.49 25.78 14.17
N PRO A 151 14.96 26.85 14.78
CA PRO A 151 13.55 26.97 15.11
C PRO A 151 12.72 27.36 13.88
N GLY A 152 11.56 26.72 13.73
CA GLY A 152 10.36 27.21 13.06
C GLY A 152 10.51 28.00 11.76
N HIS A 153 10.22 27.36 10.62
CA HIS A 153 9.71 28.09 9.46
C HIS A 153 8.32 28.65 9.79
N ARG A 154 8.29 29.85 10.38
CA ARG A 154 7.17 30.78 10.21
C ARG A 154 7.31 31.38 8.82
N VAL A 155 6.29 31.16 7.99
CA VAL A 155 6.08 31.90 6.75
C VAL A 155 5.78 33.35 7.15
N HIS A 156 6.68 34.28 6.84
CA HIS A 156 6.33 35.69 6.73
C HIS A 156 6.49 36.10 5.27
N SER A 157 5.36 36.41 4.67
CA SER A 157 5.25 37.16 3.43
C SER A 157 5.66 38.61 3.66
N SER A 158 6.53 39.13 2.80
CA SER A 158 6.53 40.56 2.50
C SER A 158 7.00 40.79 1.07
N LEU A 159 6.09 41.39 0.29
CA LEU A 159 6.36 42.05 -0.98
C LEU A 159 7.30 43.25 -0.76
N SER A 160 8.23 43.50 -1.69
CA SER A 160 8.40 44.82 -2.34
C SER A 160 9.54 44.84 -3.38
N SER A 161 9.12 45.12 -4.62
CA SER A 161 9.67 46.02 -5.65
C SER A 161 11.16 46.45 -5.64
N SER A 162 11.86 46.02 -6.70
CA SER A 162 12.63 46.79 -7.70
C SER A 162 13.65 47.89 -7.33
N SER A 163 14.89 47.63 -7.77
CA SER A 163 15.85 48.51 -8.50
C SER A 163 17.14 48.96 -7.79
N PRO A 164 18.26 49.15 -8.55
CA PRO A 164 19.60 48.75 -8.10
C PRO A 164 20.65 49.88 -8.03
N SER A 165 21.69 49.72 -7.21
CA SER A 165 22.96 50.45 -7.40
C SER A 165 24.16 49.89 -6.61
N SER A 166 25.26 49.73 -7.36
CA SER A 166 26.67 49.98 -7.05
C SER A 166 27.49 49.09 -6.10
N LEU A 167 28.66 48.74 -6.64
CA LEU A 167 29.87 48.15 -6.06
C LEU A 167 30.25 48.65 -4.65
N SER A 168 30.77 47.75 -3.81
CA SER A 168 32.18 47.81 -3.40
C SER A 168 32.60 46.57 -2.61
N SER A 169 33.86 46.20 -2.83
CA SER A 169 34.62 45.14 -2.16
C SER A 169 34.79 45.43 -0.66
N TYR A 170 34.72 44.41 0.20
CA TYR A 170 35.62 44.24 1.34
C TYR A 170 35.48 42.81 1.86
N GLY A 171 36.62 42.15 2.05
CA GLY A 171 36.69 40.73 2.34
C GLY A 171 36.66 40.36 3.82
N ASN A 172 36.64 39.03 3.97
CA ASN A 172 37.16 38.21 5.06
C ASN A 172 36.26 37.86 6.25
N LYS A 173 36.15 36.52 6.41
CA LYS A 173 36.12 35.72 7.65
C LYS A 173 34.87 35.80 8.51
N ASP A 174 34.03 34.78 8.36
CA ASP A 174 33.88 33.75 9.40
C ASP A 174 33.17 32.51 8.83
N ARG A 175 33.95 31.60 8.26
CA ARG A 175 33.55 30.19 8.11
C ARG A 175 33.89 29.54 9.44
N GLN A 176 32.88 29.35 10.28
CA GLN A 176 32.98 28.51 11.46
C GLN A 176 33.19 27.07 10.99
N LEU A 177 34.47 26.68 10.94
CA LEU A 177 34.94 25.31 10.81
C LEU A 177 34.46 24.54 12.04
N CYS A 178 33.37 23.79 11.91
CA CYS A 178 33.18 22.63 12.78
C CYS A 178 34.26 21.62 12.38
N ALA A 179 35.12 21.31 13.34
CA ALA A 179 36.23 20.39 13.20
C ALA A 179 35.80 19.10 12.50
N MET A 180 36.34 18.88 11.30
CA MET A 180 36.49 17.53 10.76
C MET A 180 37.62 16.89 11.56
N GLU A 181 37.26 16.08 12.56
CA GLU A 181 38.19 15.09 13.07
C GLU A 181 38.57 14.16 11.90
N GLU A 182 39.87 13.92 11.73
CA GLU A 182 40.39 12.95 10.77
C GLU A 182 39.83 11.55 11.12
N VAL A 183 38.85 11.09 10.33
CA VAL A 183 38.36 9.72 10.39
C VAL A 183 39.15 8.90 9.37
N GLY A 184 39.89 7.91 9.90
CA GLY A 184 40.81 7.07 9.14
C GLY A 184 40.17 6.29 7.98
N LYS A 185 41.03 5.91 7.02
CA LYS A 185 40.72 4.93 5.96
C LYS A 185 40.06 3.68 6.56
N GLY A 186 38.78 3.45 6.20
CA GLY A 186 37.98 2.27 6.57
C GLY A 186 36.53 2.59 6.99
N ASP A 187 35.87 3.56 6.33
CA ASP A 187 34.66 4.20 6.89
C ASP A 187 33.32 3.49 6.59
N GLY A 188 33.33 2.22 6.16
CA GLY A 188 32.10 1.49 5.81
C GLY A 188 31.74 1.58 4.33
N LEU A 189 30.68 0.87 3.93
CA LEU A 189 30.17 0.80 2.56
C LEU A 189 29.73 2.17 2.05
N ARG A 190 30.13 2.53 0.82
CA ARG A 190 29.96 3.88 0.24
C ARG A 190 29.12 3.94 -1.02
N LEU A 191 28.86 2.82 -1.68
CA LEU A 191 28.26 2.83 -3.02
C LEU A 191 27.03 1.92 -3.10
N VAL A 192 25.95 2.48 -3.63
CA VAL A 192 24.76 1.76 -4.07
C VAL A 192 24.64 1.89 -5.59
N SER A 193 24.92 0.81 -6.30
CA SER A 193 24.82 0.71 -7.75
C SER A 193 23.42 0.24 -8.15
N VAL A 194 22.73 1.06 -8.93
CA VAL A 194 21.34 0.84 -9.37
C VAL A 194 21.31 0.59 -10.87
N ILE A 195 20.90 -0.62 -11.26
CA ILE A 195 20.72 -1.01 -12.66
C ILE A 195 19.24 -1.04 -13.00
N VAL A 196 18.84 -0.19 -13.94
CA VAL A 196 17.48 -0.12 -14.46
C VAL A 196 17.48 -0.60 -15.91
N LEU A 197 16.64 -1.60 -16.21
CA LEU A 197 16.61 -2.23 -17.54
C LEU A 197 15.88 -1.38 -18.59
N THR A 198 14.91 -0.58 -18.18
CA THR A 198 14.12 0.28 -19.06
C THR A 198 14.03 1.70 -18.49
N SER A 199 14.05 2.70 -19.35
CA SER A 199 13.87 4.11 -18.96
C SER A 199 12.39 4.52 -18.85
N SER A 200 11.46 3.56 -18.86
CA SER A 200 10.03 3.84 -18.75
C SER A 200 9.68 4.28 -17.33
N GLU A 201 9.11 5.48 -17.22
CA GLU A 201 8.51 6.00 -15.98
C GLU A 201 6.97 6.05 -16.05
N LYS A 202 6.36 5.20 -16.89
CA LYS A 202 4.90 5.05 -16.92
C LYS A 202 4.43 4.25 -15.70
N LEU A 203 3.61 4.87 -14.86
CA LEU A 203 3.03 4.27 -13.67
C LEU A 203 1.56 3.90 -13.88
N GLN A 204 1.33 2.67 -14.35
CA GLN A 204 -0.01 2.11 -14.61
C GLN A 204 -0.22 0.80 -13.83
N LEU A 205 -1.39 0.15 -14.01
CA LEU A 205 -1.78 -1.06 -13.27
C LEU A 205 -0.76 -2.18 -13.43
N GLU A 206 -0.25 -2.34 -14.65
CA GLU A 206 0.68 -3.35 -15.12
C GLU A 206 2.16 -3.06 -14.82
N THR A 207 2.45 -1.96 -14.11
CA THR A 207 3.84 -1.57 -13.80
C THR A 207 4.55 -2.68 -13.04
N ASP A 208 5.72 -3.08 -13.55
CA ASP A 208 6.56 -4.08 -12.90
C ASP A 208 7.28 -3.48 -11.69
N GLU A 209 6.92 -3.91 -10.50
CA GLU A 209 7.50 -3.46 -9.23
C GLU A 209 8.54 -4.44 -8.65
N SER A 210 8.99 -5.41 -9.45
CA SER A 210 9.97 -6.41 -9.01
C SER A 210 11.40 -5.86 -8.97
N TYR A 211 12.20 -6.41 -8.06
CA TYR A 211 13.62 -6.08 -7.93
C TYR A 211 14.46 -7.24 -7.38
N LEU A 212 15.76 -7.16 -7.62
CA LEU A 212 16.81 -7.93 -6.97
C LEU A 212 17.72 -6.95 -6.22
N MET A 213 18.06 -7.26 -4.98
CA MET A 213 19.01 -6.49 -4.19
C MET A 213 20.07 -7.43 -3.57
N GLU A 214 21.34 -7.04 -3.70
CA GLU A 214 22.47 -7.74 -3.09
C GLU A 214 23.25 -6.76 -2.21
N VAL A 215 23.41 -7.11 -0.93
CA VAL A 215 24.25 -6.40 0.03
C VAL A 215 25.46 -7.28 0.30
N PRO A 216 26.70 -6.78 0.12
CA PRO A 216 27.92 -7.59 0.27
C PRO A 216 28.19 -7.93 1.74
N ASP A 217 29.12 -8.85 1.97
CA ASP A 217 29.59 -9.23 3.31
C ASP A 217 30.83 -8.44 3.78
N SER A 218 31.21 -7.41 3.01
CA SER A 218 32.38 -6.55 3.20
C SER A 218 32.01 -5.08 3.00
N GLU A 219 32.70 -4.21 3.73
CA GLU A 219 32.57 -2.75 3.64
C GLU A 219 33.26 -2.15 2.39
N GLU A 220 34.10 -2.93 1.70
CA GLU A 220 34.76 -2.53 0.45
C GLU A 220 33.90 -2.78 -0.80
N GLY A 221 32.79 -3.50 -0.65
CA GLY A 221 31.86 -3.81 -1.74
C GLY A 221 30.85 -2.69 -2.03
N GLU A 222 29.98 -2.94 -3.00
CA GLU A 222 28.84 -2.09 -3.33
C GLU A 222 27.52 -2.84 -3.10
N VAL A 223 26.47 -2.12 -2.72
CA VAL A 223 25.10 -2.65 -2.77
C VAL A 223 24.64 -2.61 -4.21
N LEU A 224 24.15 -3.73 -4.73
CA LEU A 224 23.60 -3.81 -6.07
C LEU A 224 22.07 -3.86 -6.00
N ILE A 225 21.39 -2.96 -6.69
CA ILE A 225 19.94 -3.00 -6.92
C ILE A 225 19.70 -3.16 -8.42
N MET A 226 18.92 -4.16 -8.81
CA MET A 226 18.49 -4.36 -10.19
C MET A 226 16.97 -4.39 -10.29
N ALA A 227 16.39 -3.62 -11.19
CA ALA A 227 14.95 -3.58 -11.42
C ALA A 227 14.62 -3.31 -12.90
N ASN A 228 13.41 -3.68 -13.32
CA ASN A 228 12.98 -3.49 -14.71
C ASN A 228 12.78 -2.01 -15.07
N ASN A 229 12.27 -1.23 -14.13
CA ASN A 229 12.01 0.20 -14.25
C ASN A 229 12.26 0.90 -12.90
N VAL A 230 12.07 2.22 -12.87
CA VAL A 230 12.33 3.05 -11.68
C VAL A 230 11.49 2.65 -10.46
N TYR A 231 10.29 2.11 -10.65
CA TYR A 231 9.38 1.78 -9.54
C TYR A 231 9.82 0.55 -8.77
N GLY A 232 10.38 -0.48 -9.43
CA GLY A 232 11.05 -1.58 -8.74
C GLY A 232 12.24 -1.09 -7.89
N VAL A 233 12.99 -0.08 -8.36
CA VAL A 233 14.05 0.57 -7.57
C VAL A 233 13.48 1.25 -6.33
N LEU A 234 12.37 1.99 -6.43
CA LEU A 234 11.75 2.61 -5.25
C LEU A 234 11.39 1.57 -4.17
N ARG A 235 10.89 0.39 -4.57
CA ARG A 235 10.59 -0.70 -3.63
C ARG A 235 11.85 -1.29 -3.02
N ALA A 236 12.92 -1.41 -3.81
CA ALA A 236 14.22 -1.86 -3.32
C ALA A 236 14.84 -0.90 -2.32
N LEU A 237 14.78 0.42 -2.59
CA LEU A 237 15.29 1.46 -1.70
C LEU A 237 14.53 1.47 -0.36
N GLU A 238 13.21 1.26 -0.37
CA GLU A 238 12.45 1.08 0.87
C GLU A 238 13.01 -0.10 1.68
N THR A 239 13.15 -1.26 1.06
CA THR A 239 13.68 -2.45 1.73
C THR A 239 15.12 -2.23 2.22
N PHE A 240 15.98 -1.58 1.43
CA PHE A 240 17.34 -1.21 1.82
C PHE A 240 17.36 -0.31 3.06
N SER A 241 16.48 0.69 3.10
CA SER A 241 16.38 1.61 4.24
C SER A 241 15.98 0.90 5.54
N GLN A 242 15.21 -0.19 5.45
CA GLN A 242 14.81 -0.99 6.61
C GLN A 242 15.92 -1.92 7.12
N LEU A 243 16.88 -2.29 6.26
CA LEU A 243 18.09 -3.01 6.66
C LEU A 243 19.07 -2.09 7.42
N CYS A 244 19.04 -0.80 7.14
CA CYS A 244 19.87 0.21 7.78
C CYS A 244 19.37 0.52 9.19
N THR A 245 20.25 0.40 10.19
CA THR A 245 19.92 0.77 11.59
C THR A 245 21.01 1.64 12.18
N TYR A 246 20.62 2.70 12.89
CA TYR A 246 21.58 3.53 13.63
C TYR A 246 21.92 2.88 14.98
N ASN A 247 23.21 2.72 15.25
CA ASN A 247 23.73 2.22 16.51
C ASN A 247 24.20 3.40 17.37
N PHE A 248 23.51 3.67 18.48
CA PHE A 248 23.85 4.79 19.36
C PHE A 248 25.17 4.62 20.12
N ALA A 249 25.62 3.37 20.35
CA ALA A 249 26.88 3.12 21.04
C ALA A 249 28.08 3.40 20.13
N THR A 250 28.03 2.93 18.88
CA THR A 250 29.10 3.17 17.89
C THR A 250 28.92 4.46 17.11
N LYS A 251 27.75 5.11 17.21
CA LYS A 251 27.33 6.30 16.44
C LYS A 251 27.44 6.11 14.92
N ARG A 252 27.19 4.88 14.44
CA ARG A 252 27.28 4.51 13.02
C ARG A 252 25.99 3.85 12.54
N VAL A 253 25.70 4.01 11.25
CA VAL A 253 24.67 3.22 10.57
C VAL A 253 25.27 1.85 10.24
N GLN A 254 24.51 0.79 10.52
CA GLN A 254 24.94 -0.59 10.30
C GLN A 254 23.84 -1.43 9.64
N ILE A 255 24.25 -2.39 8.83
CA ILE A 255 23.43 -3.49 8.32
C ILE A 255 23.87 -4.76 9.02
N LYS A 256 22.94 -5.39 9.75
CA LYS A 256 23.16 -6.69 10.40
C LYS A 256 22.85 -7.83 9.43
N HIS A 257 23.42 -9.00 9.69
CA HIS A 257 23.18 -10.23 8.91
C HIS A 257 23.60 -10.15 7.43
N ALA A 258 24.64 -9.37 7.13
CA ALA A 258 25.25 -9.37 5.81
C ALA A 258 26.00 -10.71 5.53
N PRO A 259 26.10 -11.15 4.27
CA PRO A 259 25.52 -10.53 3.06
C PRO A 259 23.99 -10.74 2.99
N TRP A 260 23.29 -9.91 2.22
CA TRP A 260 21.88 -10.11 1.89
C TRP A 260 21.71 -10.34 0.40
N VAL A 261 20.84 -11.27 0.02
CA VAL A 261 20.32 -11.40 -1.35
C VAL A 261 18.81 -11.43 -1.26
N ILE A 262 18.14 -10.42 -1.80
CA ILE A 262 16.68 -10.27 -1.72
C ILE A 262 16.11 -10.25 -3.14
N ARG A 263 15.18 -11.16 -3.43
CA ARG A 263 14.37 -11.16 -4.65
C ARG A 263 12.94 -10.87 -4.24
N ASP A 264 12.37 -9.81 -4.80
CA ASP A 264 11.05 -9.37 -4.36
C ASP A 264 10.17 -8.88 -5.51
N SER A 265 8.86 -9.04 -5.32
CA SER A 265 7.81 -8.59 -6.21
C SER A 265 6.46 -8.67 -5.50
N PRO A 266 5.51 -7.76 -5.75
CA PRO A 266 4.20 -7.84 -5.12
C PRO A 266 3.39 -9.04 -5.61
N ARG A 267 2.58 -9.61 -4.72
CA ARG A 267 1.58 -10.64 -5.03
C ARG A 267 0.44 -10.06 -5.87
N PHE A 268 -0.06 -8.87 -5.52
CA PHE A 268 -1.14 -8.20 -6.25
C PHE A 268 -0.70 -6.85 -6.83
N PRO A 269 -1.11 -6.50 -8.06
CA PRO A 269 -0.77 -5.22 -8.69
C PRO A 269 -1.50 -4.02 -8.09
N HIS A 270 -2.68 -4.19 -7.49
CA HIS A 270 -3.48 -3.11 -6.88
C HIS A 270 -3.48 -3.20 -5.35
N ARG A 271 -2.82 -2.25 -4.69
CA ARG A 271 -2.66 -2.22 -3.23
C ARG A 271 -2.99 -0.83 -2.73
N GLY A 272 -4.28 -0.60 -2.53
CA GLY A 272 -4.81 0.75 -2.32
C GLY A 272 -5.04 1.12 -0.87
N LEU A 273 -5.10 2.43 -0.65
CA LEU A 273 -5.62 3.07 0.53
C LEU A 273 -6.58 4.16 0.05
N LEU A 274 -7.85 4.03 0.43
CA LEU A 274 -8.83 5.10 0.23
C LEU A 274 -8.69 6.13 1.33
N ILE A 275 -8.68 7.41 0.97
CA ILE A 275 -8.95 8.53 1.87
C ILE A 275 -10.15 9.32 1.37
N ASP A 276 -10.98 9.75 2.29
CA ASP A 276 -12.13 10.59 2.06
C ASP A 276 -11.80 12.03 2.46
N THR A 277 -11.91 12.95 1.50
CA THR A 277 -11.65 14.38 1.70
C THR A 277 -12.90 15.23 1.56
N SER A 278 -14.07 14.60 1.46
CA SER A 278 -15.35 15.27 1.33
C SER A 278 -16.04 15.40 2.69
N ARG A 279 -16.09 14.31 3.46
CA ARG A 279 -16.73 14.30 4.80
C ARG A 279 -15.98 15.21 5.75
N HIS A 280 -14.65 15.20 5.69
CA HIS A 280 -13.77 16.21 6.29
C HIS A 280 -12.62 16.54 5.32
N PHE A 281 -12.31 17.84 5.18
CA PHE A 281 -11.24 18.30 4.32
C PHE A 281 -9.85 17.84 4.82
N GLN A 282 -8.98 17.42 3.90
CA GLN A 282 -7.60 17.02 4.21
C GLN A 282 -6.59 17.99 3.55
N PRO A 283 -5.78 18.74 4.31
CA PRO A 283 -4.76 19.60 3.74
C PRO A 283 -3.76 18.82 2.88
N LEU A 284 -3.18 19.49 1.88
CA LEU A 284 -2.16 18.93 0.98
C LEU A 284 -1.01 18.26 1.74
N ALA A 285 -0.54 18.88 2.83
CA ALA A 285 0.52 18.32 3.67
C ALA A 285 0.13 16.97 4.28
N THR A 286 -1.13 16.81 4.69
CA THR A 286 -1.67 15.56 5.22
C THR A 286 -1.72 14.49 4.14
N ILE A 287 -2.24 14.82 2.95
CA ILE A 287 -2.30 13.89 1.81
C ILE A 287 -0.89 13.43 1.40
N LYS A 288 0.08 14.36 1.32
CA LYS A 288 1.50 14.04 1.07
C LYS A 288 2.07 13.10 2.14
N GLY A 289 1.77 13.35 3.41
CA GLY A 289 2.18 12.45 4.51
C GLY A 289 1.54 11.05 4.40
N VAL A 290 0.29 10.96 3.95
CA VAL A 290 -0.36 9.67 3.65
C VAL A 290 0.41 8.95 2.54
N VAL A 291 0.71 9.63 1.43
CA VAL A 291 1.48 9.07 0.31
C VAL A 291 2.88 8.62 0.74
N ASP A 292 3.59 9.41 1.56
CA ASP A 292 4.87 9.00 2.17
C ASP A 292 4.71 7.68 2.93
N SER A 293 3.75 7.63 3.85
CA SER A 293 3.53 6.46 4.71
C SER A 293 3.08 5.21 3.94
N MET A 294 2.29 5.38 2.88
CA MET A 294 1.94 4.32 1.93
C MET A 294 3.18 3.72 1.27
N SER A 295 4.12 4.58 0.84
CA SER A 295 5.35 4.14 0.19
C SER A 295 6.22 3.27 1.10
N TYR A 296 6.24 3.58 2.41
CA TYR A 296 6.97 2.79 3.41
C TYR A 296 6.40 1.37 3.56
N ALA A 297 5.08 1.23 3.41
CA ALA A 297 4.38 -0.06 3.45
C ALA A 297 4.26 -0.73 2.06
N LYS A 298 4.79 -0.12 1.00
CA LYS A 298 4.67 -0.57 -0.40
C LYS A 298 3.22 -0.63 -0.94
N LEU A 299 2.31 0.16 -0.37
CA LEU A 299 1.02 0.47 -1.00
C LEU A 299 1.27 1.35 -2.24
N ASN A 300 0.44 1.21 -3.27
CA ASN A 300 0.70 1.82 -4.59
C ASN A 300 -0.52 2.48 -5.27
N VAL A 301 -1.66 2.56 -4.60
CA VAL A 301 -2.83 3.32 -5.08
C VAL A 301 -3.38 4.19 -3.95
N LEU A 302 -3.35 5.50 -4.13
CA LEU A 302 -4.17 6.42 -3.35
C LEU A 302 -5.51 6.48 -4.04
N HIS A 303 -6.53 5.87 -3.44
CA HIS A 303 -7.91 6.04 -3.87
C HIS A 303 -8.41 7.33 -3.21
N TRP A 304 -8.54 8.39 -4.00
CA TRP A 304 -8.93 9.69 -3.49
C TRP A 304 -10.43 9.87 -3.68
N HIS A 305 -11.18 9.59 -2.62
CA HIS A 305 -12.61 9.89 -2.53
C HIS A 305 -12.79 11.38 -2.25
N LEU A 306 -12.97 12.14 -3.32
CA LEU A 306 -12.67 13.58 -3.32
C LEU A 306 -13.91 14.44 -3.05
N VAL A 307 -15.08 14.00 -3.50
CA VAL A 307 -16.37 14.70 -3.40
C VAL A 307 -17.46 13.75 -2.91
N ASP A 308 -18.41 14.25 -2.12
CA ASP A 308 -19.56 13.51 -1.58
C ASP A 308 -20.73 14.48 -1.26
N THR A 309 -21.75 14.01 -0.57
CA THR A 309 -22.87 14.73 0.05
C THR A 309 -22.41 15.99 0.78
N GLU A 310 -21.39 15.88 1.63
CA GLU A 310 -20.98 16.93 2.57
C GLU A 310 -20.24 18.08 1.90
N SER A 311 -19.34 17.80 0.96
CA SER A 311 -18.61 18.87 0.27
C SER A 311 -18.17 18.55 -1.16
N PHE A 312 -17.96 19.62 -1.94
CA PHE A 312 -17.34 19.60 -3.25
C PHE A 312 -16.10 20.52 -3.25
N PRO A 313 -14.96 20.05 -2.74
CA PRO A 313 -13.76 20.88 -2.60
C PRO A 313 -12.95 21.03 -3.91
N LEU A 314 -13.28 20.30 -4.97
CA LEU A 314 -12.53 20.29 -6.23
C LEU A 314 -12.83 21.51 -7.10
N GLU A 315 -11.79 22.13 -7.63
CA GLU A 315 -11.93 23.04 -8.76
C GLU A 315 -12.26 22.29 -10.05
N VAL A 316 -13.33 22.68 -10.74
CA VAL A 316 -13.61 22.24 -12.10
C VAL A 316 -13.78 23.49 -12.96
N PRO A 317 -12.75 23.94 -13.70
CA PRO A 317 -12.77 25.26 -14.35
C PRO A 317 -13.95 25.49 -15.31
N LYS A 318 -14.45 24.43 -15.95
CA LYS A 318 -15.63 24.48 -16.83
C LYS A 318 -16.94 24.71 -16.07
N TYR A 319 -16.98 24.32 -14.81
CA TYR A 319 -18.15 24.37 -13.93
C TYR A 319 -17.79 24.98 -12.57
N PRO A 320 -17.37 26.26 -12.54
CA PRO A 320 -16.75 26.87 -11.36
C PRO A 320 -17.67 26.94 -10.14
N SER A 321 -19.00 26.97 -10.35
CA SER A 321 -19.96 27.01 -9.24
C SER A 321 -20.01 25.70 -8.45
N LEU A 322 -19.51 24.57 -8.98
CA LEU A 322 -19.39 23.33 -8.19
C LEU A 322 -18.58 23.58 -6.91
N TRP A 323 -17.61 24.50 -6.96
CA TRP A 323 -16.74 24.85 -5.85
C TRP A 323 -17.46 25.60 -4.71
N ASP A 324 -18.67 26.10 -4.96
CA ASP A 324 -19.55 26.67 -3.93
C ASP A 324 -20.05 25.59 -2.96
N GLY A 325 -19.94 24.30 -3.33
CA GLY A 325 -20.21 23.17 -2.45
C GLY A 325 -19.07 22.84 -1.46
N ALA A 326 -17.94 23.56 -1.47
CA ALA A 326 -16.88 23.38 -0.48
C ALA A 326 -17.29 23.90 0.91
N PHE A 327 -16.66 23.40 2.00
CA PHE A 327 -16.91 23.89 3.36
C PHE A 327 -16.56 25.38 3.53
N SER A 328 -15.45 25.81 2.95
CA SER A 328 -15.00 27.20 2.97
C SER A 328 -14.09 27.49 1.78
N SER A 329 -13.70 28.76 1.60
CA SER A 329 -12.73 29.13 0.58
C SER A 329 -11.31 28.61 0.83
N GLN A 330 -11.00 28.20 2.07
CA GLN A 330 -9.70 27.64 2.45
C GLN A 330 -9.66 26.11 2.36
N GLU A 331 -10.82 25.47 2.25
CA GLU A 331 -10.99 24.01 2.20
C GLU A 331 -11.33 23.59 0.78
N ARG A 332 -10.41 23.93 -0.14
CA ARG A 332 -10.54 23.79 -1.58
C ARG A 332 -9.25 23.21 -2.15
N TYR A 333 -9.38 22.42 -3.21
CA TYR A 333 -8.28 21.94 -4.03
C TYR A 333 -8.34 22.61 -5.40
N THR A 334 -7.33 23.40 -5.73
CA THR A 334 -7.12 23.94 -7.08
C THR A 334 -6.66 22.83 -8.04
N THR A 335 -6.70 23.11 -9.35
CA THR A 335 -6.13 22.19 -10.35
C THR A 335 -4.64 21.93 -10.06
N GLU A 336 -3.89 22.97 -9.69
CA GLU A 336 -2.46 22.89 -9.36
C GLU A 336 -2.19 22.05 -8.11
N ASP A 337 -3.05 22.16 -7.09
CA ASP A 337 -2.97 21.34 -5.87
C ASP A 337 -3.09 19.85 -6.19
N VAL A 338 -4.04 19.50 -7.08
CA VAL A 338 -4.25 18.11 -7.51
C VAL A 338 -3.07 17.62 -8.34
N GLU A 339 -2.60 18.41 -9.32
CA GLU A 339 -1.41 18.07 -10.12
C GLU A 339 -0.17 17.86 -9.23
N GLU A 340 0.00 18.68 -8.18
CA GLU A 340 1.07 18.52 -7.22
C GLU A 340 0.98 17.19 -6.47
N ILE A 341 -0.20 16.80 -6.00
CA ILE A 341 -0.41 15.49 -5.33
C ILE A 341 -0.15 14.33 -6.28
N VAL A 342 -0.63 14.41 -7.53
CA VAL A 342 -0.43 13.37 -8.54
C VAL A 342 1.06 13.17 -8.81
N GLU A 343 1.83 14.24 -9.02
CA GLU A 343 3.27 14.16 -9.24
C GLU A 343 4.02 13.69 -7.98
N TYR A 344 3.65 14.20 -6.81
CA TYR A 344 4.26 13.80 -5.54
C TYR A 344 4.07 12.31 -5.25
N ALA A 345 2.90 11.77 -5.58
CA ALA A 345 2.58 10.35 -5.51
C ALA A 345 3.36 9.54 -6.56
N ARG A 346 3.44 10.03 -7.80
CA ARG A 346 4.23 9.39 -8.87
C ARG A 346 5.70 9.21 -8.46
N GLN A 347 6.32 10.22 -7.83
CA GLN A 347 7.70 10.13 -7.34
C GLN A 347 7.93 9.09 -6.23
N ARG A 348 6.85 8.55 -5.66
CA ARG A 348 6.85 7.46 -4.66
C ARG A 348 6.31 6.14 -5.21
N GLY A 349 6.00 6.10 -6.52
CA GLY A 349 5.37 4.97 -7.16
C GLY A 349 3.95 4.71 -6.65
N VAL A 350 3.24 5.75 -6.20
CA VAL A 350 1.84 5.68 -5.79
C VAL A 350 1.01 6.28 -6.93
N ARG A 351 0.03 5.53 -7.41
CA ARG A 351 -0.95 5.97 -8.41
C ARG A 351 -2.06 6.68 -7.69
N VAL A 352 -2.65 7.72 -8.30
CA VAL A 352 -3.83 8.38 -7.74
C VAL A 352 -5.04 7.97 -8.56
N MET A 353 -5.91 7.16 -7.96
CA MET A 353 -7.22 6.80 -8.51
C MET A 353 -8.25 7.75 -7.91
N VAL A 354 -8.73 8.70 -8.69
CA VAL A 354 -9.79 9.61 -8.24
C VAL A 354 -11.15 8.91 -8.29
N GLU A 355 -11.98 9.21 -7.31
CA GLU A 355 -13.39 8.85 -7.31
C GLU A 355 -14.28 10.06 -7.60
N LEU A 356 -15.22 9.85 -8.52
CA LEU A 356 -16.38 10.69 -8.73
C LEU A 356 -17.62 9.85 -8.45
N ASP A 357 -18.08 9.85 -7.20
CA ASP A 357 -19.24 9.05 -6.82
C ASP A 357 -20.53 9.67 -7.35
N VAL A 358 -21.20 8.93 -8.25
CA VAL A 358 -22.45 9.34 -8.88
C VAL A 358 -23.34 8.14 -9.18
N PRO A 359 -24.69 8.29 -9.11
CA PRO A 359 -25.43 9.51 -8.83
C PRO A 359 -25.76 9.72 -7.34
N GLY A 360 -25.42 8.77 -6.46
CA GLY A 360 -25.50 8.94 -5.01
C GLY A 360 -24.54 10.01 -4.51
N HIS A 361 -24.50 10.23 -3.19
CA HIS A 361 -23.42 10.99 -2.56
C HIS A 361 -23.09 12.35 -3.21
N ALA A 362 -24.12 13.13 -3.56
CA ALA A 362 -23.95 14.29 -4.44
C ALA A 362 -24.73 15.54 -4.02
N ALA A 363 -25.20 15.60 -2.77
CA ALA A 363 -25.92 16.78 -2.28
C ALA A 363 -25.10 18.08 -2.42
N SER A 364 -23.79 18.07 -2.19
CA SER A 364 -22.93 19.26 -2.31
C SER A 364 -22.92 19.90 -3.71
N TRP A 365 -23.16 19.11 -4.77
CA TRP A 365 -23.08 19.57 -6.16
C TRP A 365 -24.14 20.63 -6.49
N GLY A 366 -25.35 20.47 -5.96
CA GLY A 366 -26.45 21.37 -6.23
C GLY A 366 -26.40 22.68 -5.43
N VAL A 367 -25.42 22.86 -4.55
CA VAL A 367 -25.15 24.17 -3.93
C VAL A 367 -24.78 25.18 -5.01
N GLY A 368 -23.92 24.79 -5.96
CA GLY A 368 -23.57 25.59 -7.12
C GLY A 368 -24.57 25.50 -8.27
N TYR A 369 -25.08 24.29 -8.52
CA TYR A 369 -25.94 24.00 -9.67
C TYR A 369 -27.27 23.36 -9.23
N GLY A 370 -28.16 24.13 -8.61
CA GLY A 370 -29.41 23.60 -8.01
C GLY A 370 -30.29 22.74 -8.93
N ASP A 371 -30.20 22.92 -10.25
CA ASP A 371 -30.93 22.12 -11.25
C ASP A 371 -30.53 20.63 -11.30
N VAL A 372 -29.41 20.25 -10.67
CA VAL A 372 -28.98 18.85 -10.57
C VAL A 372 -29.61 18.11 -9.40
N TRP A 373 -30.20 18.83 -8.44
CA TRP A 373 -31.01 18.21 -7.41
C TRP A 373 -32.38 17.81 -7.99
N PRO A 374 -32.90 16.63 -7.61
CA PRO A 374 -34.30 16.32 -7.86
C PRO A 374 -35.25 17.40 -7.36
N SER A 375 -35.05 17.88 -6.13
CA SER A 375 -35.75 19.04 -5.55
C SER A 375 -34.94 19.64 -4.39
N VAL A 376 -35.39 20.77 -3.84
CA VAL A 376 -34.78 21.39 -2.65
C VAL A 376 -34.89 20.53 -1.39
N ASP A 377 -35.92 19.68 -1.31
CA ASP A 377 -36.18 18.76 -0.20
C ASP A 377 -35.56 17.38 -0.43
N CYS A 378 -35.07 17.12 -1.65
CA CYS A 378 -34.50 15.85 -2.06
C CYS A 378 -33.29 16.10 -2.96
N LYS A 379 -32.14 16.21 -2.31
CA LYS A 379 -30.89 16.72 -2.91
C LYS A 379 -30.00 15.64 -3.51
N GLN A 380 -30.35 14.37 -3.31
CA GLN A 380 -29.65 13.23 -3.91
C GLN A 380 -30.58 12.02 -3.98
N PRO A 381 -30.29 11.04 -4.86
CA PRO A 381 -29.25 11.05 -5.91
C PRO A 381 -29.50 12.12 -6.98
N LEU A 382 -28.46 12.51 -7.73
CA LEU A 382 -28.53 13.50 -8.82
C LEU A 382 -29.73 13.25 -9.73
N ASP A 383 -30.35 14.33 -10.23
CA ASP A 383 -31.47 14.21 -11.16
C ASP A 383 -31.00 13.74 -12.54
N VAL A 384 -31.17 12.44 -12.79
CA VAL A 384 -30.81 11.78 -14.04
C VAL A 384 -31.76 12.08 -15.21
N SER A 385 -32.90 12.73 -14.95
CA SER A 385 -33.82 13.19 -16.01
C SER A 385 -33.36 14.48 -16.69
N ASN A 386 -32.57 15.30 -15.98
CA ASN A 386 -32.05 16.55 -16.50
C ASN A 386 -30.84 16.31 -17.41
N LYS A 387 -30.91 16.85 -18.64
CA LYS A 387 -29.81 16.77 -19.61
C LYS A 387 -28.55 17.46 -19.07
N PHE A 388 -28.71 18.56 -18.35
CA PHE A 388 -27.58 19.31 -17.77
C PHE A 388 -26.79 18.44 -16.79
N THR A 389 -27.44 17.66 -15.92
CA THR A 389 -26.77 16.69 -15.02
C THR A 389 -25.80 15.80 -15.77
N THR A 390 -26.23 15.25 -16.91
CA THR A 390 -25.37 14.36 -17.70
C THR A 390 -24.25 15.08 -18.44
N GLN A 391 -24.40 16.37 -18.75
CA GLN A 391 -23.34 17.21 -19.35
C GLN A 391 -22.33 17.65 -18.29
N LEU A 392 -22.81 17.93 -17.08
CA LEU A 392 -22.01 18.27 -15.91
C LEU A 392 -21.08 17.09 -15.58
N VAL A 393 -21.64 15.90 -15.34
CA VAL A 393 -20.86 14.69 -15.03
C VAL A 393 -19.83 14.39 -16.13
N ASP A 394 -20.22 14.45 -17.41
CA ASP A 394 -19.29 14.21 -18.52
C ASP A 394 -18.14 15.23 -18.57
N GLY A 395 -18.41 16.51 -18.27
CA GLY A 395 -17.37 17.53 -18.25
C GLY A 395 -16.51 17.52 -16.98
N VAL A 396 -17.02 17.03 -15.84
CA VAL A 396 -16.19 16.71 -14.67
C VAL A 396 -15.27 15.54 -14.99
N LEU A 397 -15.78 14.48 -15.61
CA LEU A 397 -14.97 13.34 -16.06
C LEU A 397 -13.90 13.75 -17.08
N ASP A 398 -14.21 14.65 -18.02
CA ASP A 398 -13.23 15.24 -18.94
C ASP A 398 -12.10 15.95 -18.17
N HIS A 399 -12.44 16.79 -17.18
CA HIS A 399 -11.44 17.47 -16.36
C HIS A 399 -10.58 16.48 -15.56
N LEU A 400 -11.19 15.53 -14.84
CA LEU A 400 -10.48 14.49 -14.10
C LEU A 400 -9.56 13.67 -15.01
N SER A 401 -10.00 13.36 -16.24
CA SER A 401 -9.20 12.63 -17.22
C SER A 401 -7.99 13.41 -17.76
N ARG A 402 -7.86 14.70 -17.48
CA ARG A 402 -6.69 15.49 -17.88
C ARG A 402 -5.68 15.63 -16.74
N VAL A 403 -6.17 15.69 -15.51
CA VAL A 403 -5.35 15.91 -14.31
C VAL A 403 -4.80 14.60 -13.74
N PHE A 404 -5.59 13.52 -13.79
CA PHE A 404 -5.19 12.22 -13.25
C PHE A 404 -4.67 11.30 -14.35
N ASP A 405 -3.41 10.90 -14.27
CA ASP A 405 -2.78 10.05 -15.31
C ASP A 405 -3.06 8.55 -15.15
N TYR A 406 -3.62 8.11 -14.02
CA TYR A 406 -3.90 6.69 -13.81
C TYR A 406 -5.12 6.22 -14.59
N LYS A 407 -5.02 5.06 -15.25
CA LYS A 407 -6.06 4.56 -16.15
C LYS A 407 -7.39 4.24 -15.44
N LEU A 408 -7.35 3.83 -14.17
CA LEU A 408 -8.56 3.55 -13.40
C LEU A 408 -9.17 4.85 -12.86
N LEU A 409 -10.48 4.97 -12.98
CA LEU A 409 -11.27 6.06 -12.38
C LEU A 409 -12.49 5.45 -11.70
N HIS A 410 -12.71 5.78 -10.43
CA HIS A 410 -13.82 5.26 -9.65
C HIS A 410 -15.06 6.14 -9.89
N LEU A 411 -16.20 5.51 -10.20
CA LEU A 411 -17.47 6.16 -10.50
C LEU A 411 -18.50 6.00 -9.37
N GLY A 412 -18.06 5.44 -8.24
CA GLY A 412 -18.89 5.10 -7.09
C GLY A 412 -20.09 4.25 -7.45
N GLY A 413 -21.29 4.75 -7.13
CA GLY A 413 -22.57 4.10 -7.41
C GLY A 413 -23.07 3.21 -6.27
N ASP A 414 -22.62 3.47 -5.06
CA ASP A 414 -23.10 2.87 -3.82
C ASP A 414 -24.32 3.61 -3.26
N GLU A 415 -25.06 2.90 -2.41
CA GLU A 415 -26.13 3.42 -1.55
C GLU A 415 -27.21 4.30 -2.25
N VAL A 416 -27.44 4.07 -3.55
CA VAL A 416 -28.39 4.87 -4.34
C VAL A 416 -29.85 4.56 -3.97
N ASP A 417 -30.47 5.44 -3.18
CA ASP A 417 -31.92 5.42 -2.94
C ASP A 417 -32.69 6.15 -4.06
N THR A 418 -33.36 5.39 -4.91
CA THR A 418 -34.13 5.94 -6.04
C THR A 418 -35.49 6.55 -5.65
N THR A 419 -35.90 6.47 -4.38
CA THR A 419 -37.19 7.00 -3.88
C THR A 419 -37.35 8.50 -4.17
N CYS A 420 -36.24 9.23 -4.17
CA CYS A 420 -36.21 10.66 -4.50
C CYS A 420 -36.79 10.97 -5.90
N TRP A 421 -36.49 10.12 -6.88
CA TRP A 421 -36.96 10.27 -8.25
C TRP A 421 -38.44 9.92 -8.39
N ASP A 422 -38.90 8.90 -7.66
CA ASP A 422 -40.30 8.47 -7.66
C ASP A 422 -41.21 9.49 -6.97
N THR A 423 -40.71 10.20 -5.96
CA THR A 423 -41.48 11.21 -5.20
C THR A 423 -41.51 12.59 -5.85
N THR A 424 -40.47 12.95 -6.62
CA THR A 424 -40.36 14.26 -7.29
C THR A 424 -41.28 14.36 -8.52
N PRO A 425 -42.27 15.29 -8.57
CA PRO A 425 -43.28 15.33 -9.64
C PRO A 425 -42.73 15.44 -11.07
N ARG A 426 -41.69 16.25 -11.27
CA ARG A 426 -41.03 16.43 -12.58
C ARG A 426 -40.37 15.14 -13.06
N ILE A 427 -39.61 14.47 -12.18
CA ILE A 427 -38.90 13.24 -12.51
C ILE A 427 -39.88 12.09 -12.71
N ARG A 428 -40.90 11.96 -11.87
CA ARG A 428 -41.99 10.99 -12.06
C ARG A 428 -42.68 11.15 -13.42
N SER A 429 -42.94 12.39 -13.82
CA SER A 429 -43.52 12.68 -15.15
C SER A 429 -42.59 12.24 -16.28
N TRP A 430 -41.27 12.42 -16.12
CA TRP A 430 -40.27 11.95 -17.07
C TRP A 430 -40.17 10.41 -17.11
N LEU A 431 -40.19 9.73 -15.95
CA LEU A 431 -40.21 8.26 -15.86
C LEU A 431 -41.44 7.68 -16.60
N ASN A 432 -42.61 8.26 -16.37
CA ASN A 432 -43.84 7.88 -17.05
C ASN A 432 -43.78 8.13 -18.55
N ALA A 433 -43.29 9.30 -18.98
CA ALA A 433 -43.18 9.66 -20.40
C ALA A 433 -42.16 8.80 -21.15
N THR A 434 -41.13 8.31 -20.47
CA THR A 434 -40.10 7.42 -21.05
C THR A 434 -40.41 5.94 -20.85
N ASN A 435 -41.46 5.60 -20.11
CA ASN A 435 -41.87 4.24 -19.78
C ASN A 435 -40.75 3.39 -19.16
N ILE A 436 -40.00 3.98 -18.21
CA ILE A 436 -38.94 3.29 -17.46
C ILE A 436 -39.17 3.43 -15.95
N THR A 437 -38.71 2.44 -15.18
CA THR A 437 -38.68 2.51 -13.72
C THR A 437 -37.52 3.36 -13.23
N SER A 438 -37.55 3.80 -11.97
CA SER A 438 -36.44 4.51 -11.33
C SER A 438 -35.15 3.68 -11.31
N GLN A 439 -35.24 2.36 -11.09
CA GLN A 439 -34.11 1.43 -11.21
C GLN A 439 -33.57 1.31 -12.65
N ALA A 440 -34.44 1.30 -13.66
CA ALA A 440 -33.99 1.32 -15.06
C ALA A 440 -33.34 2.66 -15.44
N ALA A 441 -33.82 3.77 -14.87
CA ALA A 441 -33.17 5.07 -14.99
C ALA A 441 -31.79 5.08 -14.32
N TYR A 442 -31.64 4.42 -13.17
CA TYR A 442 -30.37 4.24 -12.50
C TYR A 442 -29.37 3.46 -13.38
N LEU A 443 -29.74 2.28 -13.89
CA LEU A 443 -28.90 1.51 -14.82
C LEU A 443 -28.50 2.33 -16.05
N ARG A 444 -29.44 3.09 -16.62
CA ARG A 444 -29.17 3.95 -17.77
C ARG A 444 -28.13 5.02 -17.45
N PHE A 445 -28.16 5.59 -16.25
CA PHE A 445 -27.17 6.55 -15.79
C PHE A 445 -25.80 5.90 -15.58
N VAL A 446 -25.72 4.77 -14.86
CA VAL A 446 -24.46 4.03 -14.64
C VAL A 446 -23.77 3.69 -15.95
N ARG A 447 -24.50 3.11 -16.91
CA ARG A 447 -23.95 2.79 -18.25
C ARG A 447 -23.47 4.03 -19.00
N ARG A 448 -24.14 5.17 -18.82
CA ARG A 448 -23.74 6.43 -19.44
C ARG A 448 -22.44 6.97 -18.82
N ALA A 449 -22.32 6.94 -17.49
CA ALA A 449 -21.11 7.35 -16.78
C ALA A 449 -19.92 6.44 -17.17
N GLN A 450 -20.12 5.11 -17.18
CA GLN A 450 -19.12 4.15 -17.65
C GLN A 450 -18.67 4.45 -19.09
N ARG A 451 -19.61 4.71 -20.01
CA ARG A 451 -19.27 5.06 -21.39
C ARG A 451 -18.53 6.39 -21.52
N SER A 452 -18.89 7.38 -20.71
CA SER A 452 -18.18 8.67 -20.66
C SER A 452 -16.74 8.46 -20.20
N ALA A 453 -16.52 7.76 -19.09
CA ALA A 453 -15.18 7.40 -18.60
C ALA A 453 -14.36 6.67 -19.68
N LEU A 454 -14.95 5.69 -20.37
CA LEU A 454 -14.32 4.95 -21.46
C LEU A 454 -13.96 5.84 -22.66
N THR A 455 -14.81 6.82 -22.99
CA THR A 455 -14.57 7.79 -24.06
C THR A 455 -13.41 8.73 -23.73
N HIS A 456 -13.25 9.06 -22.45
CA HIS A 456 -12.11 9.80 -21.90
C HIS A 456 -10.88 8.93 -21.62
N GLY A 457 -10.85 7.70 -22.13
CA GLY A 457 -9.70 6.80 -22.03
C GLY A 457 -9.51 6.12 -20.67
N ARG A 458 -10.51 6.15 -19.79
CA ARG A 458 -10.48 5.60 -18.44
C ARG A 458 -11.23 4.27 -18.33
N ASP A 459 -10.68 3.35 -17.53
CA ASP A 459 -11.36 2.11 -17.14
C ASP A 459 -12.22 2.40 -15.90
N PRO A 460 -13.55 2.18 -15.95
CA PRO A 460 -14.41 2.48 -14.82
C PRO A 460 -14.24 1.45 -13.70
N VAL A 461 -14.19 1.96 -12.47
CA VAL A 461 -14.37 1.17 -11.24
C VAL A 461 -15.70 1.58 -10.61
N ASN A 462 -16.47 0.64 -10.11
CA ASN A 462 -17.73 0.90 -9.41
C ASN A 462 -17.80 0.08 -8.11
N TRP A 463 -18.53 0.58 -7.12
CA TRP A 463 -18.83 -0.18 -5.91
C TRP A 463 -19.73 -1.39 -6.19
N GLU A 464 -19.67 -2.36 -5.27
CA GLU A 464 -20.39 -3.64 -5.28
C GLU A 464 -21.88 -3.51 -5.58
N ASP A 465 -22.53 -2.44 -5.12
CA ASP A 465 -23.96 -2.16 -5.26
C ASP A 465 -24.43 -2.14 -6.70
N THR A 466 -23.63 -1.56 -7.60
CA THR A 466 -23.91 -1.56 -9.03
C THR A 466 -23.93 -2.98 -9.59
N PHE A 467 -23.01 -3.84 -9.14
CA PHE A 467 -22.95 -5.23 -9.54
C PHE A 467 -24.04 -6.08 -8.89
N ASN A 468 -24.37 -5.83 -7.62
CA ASN A 468 -25.44 -6.54 -6.93
C ASN A 468 -26.80 -6.25 -7.54
N THR A 469 -27.02 -5.01 -7.99
CA THR A 469 -28.27 -4.58 -8.63
C THR A 469 -28.34 -5.02 -10.10
N PHE A 470 -27.25 -4.87 -10.86
CA PHE A 470 -27.29 -5.01 -12.33
C PHE A 470 -26.50 -6.21 -12.88
N GLY A 471 -25.63 -6.81 -12.09
CA GLY A 471 -24.85 -7.99 -12.46
C GLY A 471 -24.12 -7.81 -13.80
N ARG A 472 -24.49 -8.63 -14.78
CA ARG A 472 -23.88 -8.64 -16.12
C ARG A 472 -24.34 -7.51 -17.04
N ASP A 473 -25.25 -6.66 -16.58
CA ASP A 473 -25.65 -5.48 -17.34
C ASP A 473 -24.60 -4.35 -17.28
N LEU A 474 -23.62 -4.42 -16.38
CA LEU A 474 -22.48 -3.49 -16.38
C LEU A 474 -21.60 -3.70 -17.63
N ASP A 475 -20.86 -2.65 -18.03
CA ASP A 475 -19.85 -2.79 -19.08
C ASP A 475 -18.80 -3.85 -18.69
N ASN A 476 -18.35 -4.67 -19.65
CA ASN A 476 -17.43 -5.76 -19.37
C ASN A 476 -16.02 -5.29 -18.98
N ARG A 477 -15.68 -4.01 -19.24
CA ARG A 477 -14.44 -3.40 -18.78
C ARG A 477 -14.52 -2.91 -17.33
N THR A 478 -15.72 -2.83 -16.75
CA THR A 478 -15.92 -2.39 -15.37
C THR A 478 -15.17 -3.29 -14.39
N ILE A 479 -14.48 -2.66 -13.45
CA ILE A 479 -13.91 -3.31 -12.27
C ILE A 479 -14.88 -3.07 -11.12
N VAL A 480 -15.15 -4.11 -10.33
CA VAL A 480 -16.03 -3.99 -9.16
C VAL A 480 -15.18 -3.96 -7.89
N GLN A 481 -15.41 -2.95 -7.05
CA GLN A 481 -14.83 -2.87 -5.71
C GLN A 481 -15.82 -3.41 -4.68
N THR A 482 -15.45 -4.49 -3.99
CA THR A 482 -16.36 -5.24 -3.11
C THR A 482 -16.20 -4.86 -1.65
N TRP A 483 -17.29 -4.55 -0.96
CA TRP A 483 -17.24 -4.02 0.41
C TRP A 483 -18.26 -4.65 1.38
N LEU A 484 -19.29 -5.35 0.90
CA LEU A 484 -20.43 -5.79 1.71
C LEU A 484 -20.27 -7.19 2.31
N THR A 485 -19.72 -8.14 1.54
CA THR A 485 -19.67 -9.56 1.92
C THR A 485 -18.34 -10.22 1.56
N GLU A 486 -17.98 -11.31 2.25
CA GLU A 486 -16.74 -12.05 1.96
C GLU A 486 -16.84 -12.80 0.60
N GLU A 487 -18.03 -13.23 0.22
CA GLU A 487 -18.29 -13.98 -1.02
C GLU A 487 -18.35 -13.10 -2.27
N ALA A 488 -18.44 -11.77 -2.11
CA ALA A 488 -18.58 -10.82 -3.21
C ALA A 488 -17.46 -10.96 -4.26
N VAL A 489 -16.20 -11.11 -3.81
CA VAL A 489 -15.06 -11.27 -4.72
C VAL A 489 -15.27 -12.47 -5.63
N ALA A 490 -15.67 -13.62 -5.08
CA ALA A 490 -15.91 -14.84 -5.84
C ALA A 490 -17.10 -14.69 -6.82
N LYS A 491 -18.16 -13.97 -6.43
CA LYS A 491 -19.31 -13.68 -7.31
C LYS A 491 -18.92 -12.79 -8.50
N VAL A 492 -18.15 -11.73 -8.25
CA VAL A 492 -17.69 -10.79 -9.29
C VAL A 492 -16.82 -11.50 -10.32
N VAL A 493 -15.78 -12.21 -9.88
CA VAL A 493 -14.88 -12.92 -10.81
C VAL A 493 -15.57 -14.09 -11.50
N GLY A 494 -16.52 -14.75 -10.84
CA GLY A 494 -17.37 -15.78 -11.44
C GLY A 494 -18.31 -15.25 -12.52
N ALA A 495 -18.63 -13.94 -12.49
CA ALA A 495 -19.33 -13.25 -13.56
C ALA A 495 -18.40 -12.80 -14.70
N GLY A 496 -17.07 -12.97 -14.56
CA GLY A 496 -16.07 -12.60 -15.55
C GLY A 496 -15.54 -11.17 -15.44
N LEU A 497 -15.87 -10.46 -14.36
CA LEU A 497 -15.42 -9.08 -14.12
C LEU A 497 -14.16 -9.05 -13.25
N ARG A 498 -13.36 -8.00 -13.41
CA ARG A 498 -12.20 -7.73 -12.54
C ARG A 498 -12.69 -7.22 -11.19
N CYS A 499 -11.94 -7.52 -10.13
CA CYS A 499 -12.34 -7.24 -8.75
C CYS A 499 -11.22 -6.57 -7.94
N ILE A 500 -11.60 -5.61 -7.10
CA ILE A 500 -10.79 -5.05 -6.01
C ILE A 500 -11.51 -5.39 -4.69
N ALA A 501 -10.80 -5.98 -3.73
CA ALA A 501 -11.40 -6.37 -2.46
C ALA A 501 -11.23 -5.29 -1.38
N SER A 502 -12.30 -4.95 -0.65
CA SER A 502 -12.30 -3.99 0.46
C SER A 502 -13.40 -4.32 1.48
N TYR A 503 -13.58 -5.60 1.81
CA TYR A 503 -14.66 -6.05 2.69
C TYR A 503 -14.64 -5.34 4.05
N ARG A 504 -15.73 -4.63 4.36
CA ARG A 504 -15.85 -3.71 5.51
C ARG A 504 -15.56 -4.34 6.87
N ARG A 505 -15.81 -5.64 7.05
CA ARG A 505 -15.53 -6.33 8.33
C ARG A 505 -14.06 -6.66 8.55
N PHE A 506 -13.20 -6.30 7.59
CA PHE A 506 -11.76 -6.56 7.66
C PHE A 506 -10.92 -5.33 7.31
N TRP A 507 -11.31 -4.54 6.30
CA TRP A 507 -10.46 -3.50 5.72
C TRP A 507 -11.02 -2.06 5.80
N TYR A 508 -12.00 -1.79 6.66
CA TYR A 508 -12.42 -0.41 6.99
C TYR A 508 -11.66 0.10 8.21
N LEU A 509 -10.85 1.14 8.01
CA LEU A 509 -10.00 1.75 9.04
C LEU A 509 -10.82 2.65 9.98
N ASP A 510 -11.92 3.24 9.52
CA ASP A 510 -12.88 3.98 10.33
C ASP A 510 -13.58 3.10 11.39
N ASP A 511 -13.72 1.79 11.16
CA ASP A 511 -14.15 0.87 12.22
C ASP A 511 -13.01 0.60 13.21
N LEU A 512 -12.97 1.41 14.27
CA LEU A 512 -11.97 1.32 15.34
C LEU A 512 -12.04 0.02 16.16
N LYS A 513 -13.07 -0.82 15.97
CA LYS A 513 -13.15 -2.15 16.60
C LYS A 513 -12.30 -3.19 15.87
N LEU A 514 -11.92 -2.92 14.62
CA LEU A 514 -11.07 -3.82 13.84
C LEU A 514 -9.60 -3.61 14.21
N GLU A 515 -8.97 -4.67 14.68
CA GLU A 515 -7.56 -4.72 15.04
C GLU A 515 -6.71 -5.17 13.84
N TRP A 516 -5.39 -5.00 13.92
CA TRP A 516 -4.49 -5.32 12.81
C TRP A 516 -4.58 -6.79 12.37
N GLU A 517 -4.98 -7.70 13.27
CA GLU A 517 -5.23 -9.11 13.01
C GLU A 517 -6.35 -9.33 11.98
N ASN A 518 -7.40 -8.51 12.02
CA ASN A 518 -8.44 -8.52 10.99
C ASN A 518 -7.81 -8.17 9.64
N PHE A 519 -7.10 -7.05 9.56
CA PHE A 519 -6.48 -6.57 8.33
C PHE A 519 -5.46 -7.56 7.75
N TYR A 520 -4.70 -8.25 8.61
CA TYR A 520 -3.75 -9.28 8.20
C TYR A 520 -4.43 -10.58 7.74
N GLY A 521 -5.52 -10.97 8.42
CA GLY A 521 -6.20 -12.25 8.25
C GLY A 521 -7.10 -12.37 7.02
N TYR A 522 -7.49 -11.25 6.40
CA TYR A 522 -8.33 -11.28 5.20
C TYR A 522 -7.56 -11.77 3.97
N GLU A 523 -8.00 -12.86 3.36
CA GLU A 523 -7.37 -13.46 2.18
C GLU A 523 -8.29 -13.29 0.96
N PRO A 524 -7.98 -12.37 0.02
CA PRO A 524 -8.85 -12.07 -1.13
C PRO A 524 -9.15 -13.28 -2.03
N LEU A 525 -8.30 -14.32 -2.02
CA LEU A 525 -8.49 -15.52 -2.83
C LEU A 525 -9.05 -16.72 -2.06
N LYS A 526 -9.55 -16.53 -0.82
CA LYS A 526 -9.94 -17.63 0.09
C LYS A 526 -10.87 -18.66 -0.55
N SER A 527 -11.87 -18.20 -1.29
CA SER A 527 -12.92 -19.05 -1.89
C SER A 527 -12.79 -19.21 -3.42
N ILE A 528 -11.64 -18.86 -4.00
CA ILE A 528 -11.45 -18.85 -5.46
C ILE A 528 -10.36 -19.86 -5.82
N THR A 529 -10.74 -20.93 -6.51
CA THR A 529 -9.83 -22.04 -6.85
C THR A 529 -9.36 -22.03 -8.30
N ARG A 530 -10.13 -21.41 -9.23
CA ARG A 530 -9.79 -21.39 -10.65
C ARG A 530 -8.72 -20.32 -10.94
N PRO A 531 -7.58 -20.67 -11.55
CA PRO A 531 -6.52 -19.68 -11.84
C PRO A 531 -6.99 -18.50 -12.70
N GLN A 532 -7.91 -18.73 -13.63
CA GLN A 532 -8.46 -17.67 -14.48
C GLN A 532 -9.27 -16.65 -13.67
N GLU A 533 -10.01 -17.10 -12.65
CA GLU A 533 -10.75 -16.21 -11.75
C GLU A 533 -9.82 -15.49 -10.77
N GLN A 534 -8.80 -16.18 -10.25
CA GLN A 534 -7.80 -15.57 -9.38
C GLN A 534 -7.08 -14.41 -10.10
N ALA A 535 -6.82 -14.53 -11.40
CA ALA A 535 -6.22 -13.47 -12.21
C ALA A 535 -7.11 -12.24 -12.39
N LEU A 536 -8.42 -12.35 -12.17
CA LEU A 536 -9.35 -11.22 -12.19
C LEU A 536 -9.35 -10.42 -10.88
N VAL A 537 -8.81 -10.99 -9.78
CA VAL A 537 -8.63 -10.27 -8.52
C VAL A 537 -7.36 -9.41 -8.61
N LEU A 538 -7.54 -8.11 -8.78
CA LEU A 538 -6.44 -7.16 -8.95
C LEU A 538 -5.66 -6.90 -7.64
N GLY A 539 -6.29 -7.19 -6.51
CA GLY A 539 -5.77 -6.95 -5.17
C GLY A 539 -6.87 -6.39 -4.28
N GLY A 540 -6.55 -5.34 -3.53
CA GLY A 540 -7.49 -4.77 -2.58
C GLY A 540 -7.09 -3.41 -2.04
N GLU A 541 -7.99 -2.85 -1.26
CA GLU A 541 -7.83 -1.56 -0.60
C GLU A 541 -8.29 -1.62 0.84
N VAL A 542 -7.58 -0.87 1.68
CA VAL A 542 -8.08 -0.46 2.99
C VAL A 542 -8.75 0.90 2.85
N CYS A 543 -9.91 1.08 3.48
CA CYS A 543 -10.72 2.27 3.33
C CYS A 543 -10.65 3.12 4.59
N MET A 544 -10.28 4.39 4.44
CA MET A 544 -10.32 5.39 5.52
C MET A 544 -11.40 6.42 5.19
N TRP A 545 -12.65 6.09 5.51
CA TRP A 545 -13.79 7.00 5.38
C TRP A 545 -13.71 8.16 6.38
N GLY A 546 -14.28 9.30 6.01
CA GLY A 546 -13.99 10.58 6.63
C GLY A 546 -15.00 11.06 7.65
N GLU A 547 -16.07 10.31 7.99
CA GLU A 547 -17.16 10.80 8.85
C GLU A 547 -16.67 11.19 10.26
N THR A 548 -15.65 10.50 10.76
CA THR A 548 -15.10 10.71 12.10
C THR A 548 -13.59 10.90 12.13
N VAL A 549 -12.98 11.16 10.96
CA VAL A 549 -11.53 11.29 10.81
C VAL A 549 -11.18 12.56 10.04
N ASP A 550 -10.22 13.31 10.59
CA ASP A 550 -9.76 14.58 10.05
C ASP A 550 -8.21 14.65 10.09
N PRO A 551 -7.57 15.78 9.74
CA PRO A 551 -6.11 15.90 9.77
C PRO A 551 -5.48 15.68 11.15
N SER A 552 -6.25 15.82 12.23
CA SER A 552 -5.78 15.62 13.60
C SER A 552 -5.61 14.14 13.96
N ASP A 553 -6.28 13.23 13.22
CA ASP A 553 -6.23 11.82 13.55
C ASP A 553 -6.08 10.76 12.45
N ILE A 554 -6.05 11.17 11.19
CA ILE A 554 -5.91 10.25 10.06
C ILE A 554 -4.73 9.27 10.17
N PHE A 555 -3.56 9.70 10.67
CA PHE A 555 -2.37 8.84 10.72
C PHE A 555 -2.45 7.73 11.77
N GLN A 556 -2.95 8.02 12.97
CA GLN A 556 -3.12 7.02 14.02
C GLN A 556 -4.27 6.06 13.71
N THR A 557 -5.23 6.49 12.89
CA THR A 557 -6.32 5.61 12.45
C THR A 557 -5.84 4.68 11.35
N ILE A 558 -5.10 5.17 10.35
CA ILE A 558 -4.54 4.34 9.27
C ILE A 558 -3.48 3.36 9.81
N TRP A 559 -2.53 3.84 10.60
CA TRP A 559 -1.34 3.08 10.95
C TRP A 559 -1.36 2.60 12.41
N PRO A 560 -1.02 1.32 12.66
CA PRO A 560 -0.31 0.39 11.77
C PRO A 560 -1.23 -0.60 11.02
N ARG A 561 -2.55 -0.47 11.11
CA ARG A 561 -3.52 -1.45 10.54
C ARG A 561 -3.42 -1.58 9.02
N ALA A 562 -3.24 -0.47 8.30
CA ALA A 562 -3.01 -0.50 6.86
C ALA A 562 -1.73 -1.28 6.47
N ALA A 563 -0.71 -1.30 7.33
CA ALA A 563 0.51 -2.07 7.07
C ALA A 563 0.25 -3.58 7.09
N ALA A 564 -0.69 -4.04 7.91
CA ALA A 564 -1.12 -5.44 7.96
C ALA A 564 -1.74 -5.90 6.62
N ALA A 565 -2.65 -5.10 6.07
CA ALA A 565 -3.19 -5.36 4.74
C ALA A 565 -2.12 -5.23 3.64
N ALA A 566 -1.19 -4.28 3.76
CA ALA A 566 -0.10 -4.11 2.81
C ALA A 566 0.80 -5.37 2.70
N GLU A 567 1.13 -6.01 3.82
CA GLU A 567 1.87 -7.27 3.82
C GLU A 567 1.07 -8.42 3.19
N ARG A 568 -0.24 -8.52 3.49
CA ARG A 568 -1.14 -9.48 2.84
C ARG A 568 -1.17 -9.32 1.31
N LEU A 569 -1.12 -8.09 0.82
CA LEU A 569 -1.20 -7.77 -0.60
C LEU A 569 0.17 -7.82 -1.32
N TRP A 570 1.27 -7.69 -0.59
CA TRP A 570 2.63 -7.75 -1.13
C TRP A 570 3.22 -9.16 -1.06
N SER A 571 3.21 -9.78 0.12
CA SER A 571 3.94 -11.01 0.40
C SER A 571 3.23 -12.25 -0.16
N PRO A 572 3.99 -13.33 -0.44
CA PRO A 572 3.40 -14.60 -0.87
C PRO A 572 2.43 -15.18 0.16
N ARG A 573 1.34 -15.78 -0.32
CA ARG A 573 0.28 -16.38 0.49
C ARG A 573 0.80 -17.31 1.60
N HIS A 574 1.78 -18.17 1.30
CA HIS A 574 2.31 -19.13 2.28
C HIS A 574 3.06 -18.49 3.47
N LYS A 575 3.44 -17.21 3.36
CA LYS A 575 4.05 -16.42 4.44
C LYS A 575 3.01 -15.66 5.28
N THR A 576 1.81 -15.48 4.75
CA THR A 576 0.74 -14.71 5.41
C THR A 576 -0.40 -15.58 5.91
N ASP A 577 -0.61 -16.78 5.37
CA ASP A 577 -1.72 -17.67 5.80
C ASP A 577 -1.52 -18.32 7.17
N ARG A 578 -0.27 -18.52 7.59
CA ARG A 578 0.06 -19.14 8.89
C ARG A 578 0.21 -18.12 10.02
N TYR A 579 -0.43 -16.96 9.91
CA TYR A 579 -0.23 -15.87 10.86
C TYR A 579 -0.68 -16.20 12.28
N VAL A 580 -1.66 -17.09 12.44
CA VAL A 580 -2.08 -17.57 13.77
C VAL A 580 -0.95 -18.33 14.45
N GLU A 581 -0.27 -19.21 13.72
CA GLU A 581 0.90 -19.95 14.20
C GLU A 581 2.11 -19.02 14.39
N GLN A 582 2.22 -17.98 13.55
CA GLN A 582 3.34 -17.05 13.52
C GLN A 582 3.04 -15.72 14.24
N TYR A 583 2.01 -15.67 15.08
CA TYR A 583 1.49 -14.43 15.65
C TYR A 583 2.58 -13.59 16.32
N GLY A 584 3.40 -14.24 17.16
CA GLY A 584 4.50 -13.58 17.86
C GLY A 584 5.49 -12.91 16.92
N GLU A 585 5.78 -13.52 15.77
CA GLU A 585 6.74 -12.99 14.81
C GLU A 585 6.16 -11.90 13.91
N VAL A 586 4.92 -12.05 13.48
CA VAL A 586 4.20 -11.00 12.75
C VAL A 586 4.07 -9.76 13.64
N SER A 587 3.62 -9.93 14.89
CA SER A 587 3.47 -8.84 15.86
C SER A 587 4.80 -8.13 16.15
N LYS A 588 5.90 -8.86 16.34
CA LYS A 588 7.24 -8.27 16.53
C LYS A 588 7.67 -7.41 15.33
N ARG A 589 7.51 -7.91 14.10
CA ARG A 589 7.86 -7.15 12.88
C ARG A 589 6.96 -5.93 12.72
N LEU A 590 5.65 -6.06 12.96
CA LEU A 590 4.71 -4.95 12.87
C LEU A 590 5.00 -3.85 13.90
N LYS A 591 5.30 -4.22 15.15
CA LYS A 591 5.76 -3.27 16.19
C LYS A 591 7.02 -2.54 15.76
N ARG A 592 7.95 -3.24 15.11
CA ARG A 592 9.15 -2.64 14.57
C ARG A 592 8.89 -1.71 13.40
N PHE A 593 7.99 -2.07 12.49
CA PHE A 593 7.57 -1.20 11.41
C PHE A 593 6.83 0.04 11.93
N ARG A 594 5.94 -0.10 12.91
CA ARG A 594 5.29 1.01 13.60
C ARG A 594 6.30 1.99 14.20
N CYS A 595 7.33 1.49 14.88
CA CYS A 595 8.43 2.33 15.37
C CYS A 595 9.13 3.11 14.26
N LEU A 596 9.38 2.44 13.13
CA LEU A 596 10.00 3.08 11.96
C LEU A 596 9.11 4.20 11.42
N LEU A 597 7.80 3.98 11.32
CA LEU A 597 6.83 5.03 10.95
C LEU A 597 6.94 6.25 11.88
N THR A 598 6.94 6.05 13.20
CA THR A 598 7.08 7.14 14.18
C THR A 598 8.43 7.86 14.05
N GLN A 599 9.53 7.12 13.80
CA GLN A 599 10.85 7.73 13.57
C GLN A 599 10.88 8.61 12.32
N ARG A 600 10.07 8.28 11.31
CA ARG A 600 9.90 9.03 10.07
C ARG A 600 8.82 10.13 10.16
N GLY A 601 8.30 10.42 11.35
CA GLY A 601 7.32 11.48 11.58
C GLY A 601 5.86 11.08 11.34
N VAL A 602 5.56 9.80 11.07
CA VAL A 602 4.19 9.31 10.91
C VAL A 602 3.63 8.93 12.29
N ALA A 603 2.54 9.58 12.70
CA ALA A 603 1.91 9.39 14.01
C ALA A 603 1.11 8.08 14.13
N ALA A 604 1.79 6.93 13.96
CA ALA A 604 1.16 5.61 14.03
C ALA A 604 0.75 5.21 15.46
N ALA A 605 -0.46 4.68 15.62
CA ALA A 605 -0.95 4.13 16.87
C ALA A 605 -0.09 2.94 17.36
N PRO A 606 -0.12 2.61 18.67
CA PRO A 606 0.40 1.33 19.15
C PRO A 606 -0.27 0.13 18.45
N VAL A 607 0.48 -0.95 18.28
CA VAL A 607 0.00 -2.24 17.76
C VAL A 607 -0.89 -2.95 18.77
N GLU A 608 -0.54 -2.88 20.05
CA GLU A 608 -1.37 -3.45 21.12
C GLU A 608 -2.41 -2.43 21.58
N SER A 609 -3.67 -2.84 21.49
CA SER A 609 -4.85 -1.98 21.56
C SER A 609 -5.27 -1.56 22.97
N ARG A 610 -4.46 -1.77 24.03
CA ARG A 610 -4.84 -1.31 25.38
C ARG A 610 -4.85 0.22 25.41
N PRO A 611 -6.02 0.88 25.34
CA PRO A 611 -6.06 2.31 25.11
C PRO A 611 -5.48 3.03 26.34
N ARG A 612 -4.58 3.99 26.10
CA ARG A 612 -4.05 4.91 27.12
C ARG A 612 -3.36 4.24 28.32
N SER A 613 -2.97 2.97 28.21
CA SER A 613 -2.13 2.33 29.22
C SER A 613 -0.67 2.77 29.02
N PRO A 614 0.04 3.23 30.06
CA PRO A 614 1.46 3.47 29.94
C PRO A 614 2.19 2.13 29.70
N PRO A 615 3.37 2.14 29.05
CA PRO A 615 4.25 0.99 29.05
C PRO A 615 4.51 0.52 30.49
N ARG A 616 4.63 -0.79 30.71
CA ARG A 616 4.82 -1.37 32.07
C ARG A 616 6.14 -1.00 32.75
N GLY A 617 7.05 -0.33 32.04
CA GLY A 617 8.36 0.05 32.55
C GLY A 617 9.20 0.73 31.49
N PRO A 618 10.47 1.05 31.80
CA PRO A 618 11.40 1.56 30.81
C PRO A 618 11.57 0.54 29.68
N GLY A 619 11.63 1.03 28.44
CA GLY A 619 11.68 0.17 27.27
C GLY A 619 11.76 0.96 25.97
N SER A 620 11.86 0.23 24.86
CA SER A 620 11.83 0.81 23.52
C SER A 620 10.41 0.91 23.01
N CYS A 621 10.18 1.63 21.90
CA CYS A 621 8.90 1.62 21.18
C CYS A 621 8.45 0.21 20.72
N PHE A 622 9.34 -0.80 20.77
CA PHE A 622 9.03 -2.21 20.49
C PHE A 622 8.36 -2.91 21.68
N THR A 623 8.49 -2.35 22.88
CA THR A 623 7.93 -2.87 24.14
C THR A 623 6.68 -2.06 24.46
N GLN A 624 5.57 -2.44 23.83
CA GLN A 624 4.26 -1.80 23.99
C GLN A 624 3.47 -2.47 25.10
#